data_AF-A0A947KR07-F1
#
_entry.id   AF-A0A947KR07-F1
#
_cell.length_a   1.000
_cell.length_b   1.000
_cell.length_c   1.000
_cell.angle_alpha   90.00
_cell.angle_beta   90.00
_cell.angle_gamma   90.00
#
_symmetry.space_group_name_H-M   'P 1'
#
loop_
_entity.id
_entity.type
_entity.pdbx_description
1 polymer ?
#
loop_
_entity_poly.entity_id
_entity_poly.type
_entity_poly.pdbx_seq_one_letter_code
_entity_poly.pdbx_strand_id
1 'polypeptide(L)'
;MMYGGTEANNCLIAGNTNNWCGGAVFLWGSSIKLNGCTVAGNNSGASKGGGIYFLSCNPATLTNCIVWGNTTTDSSSNFYFESSTTNFSYTCSGPVQTGTGNTNSDPLFVGAAAGNYRLTANSSCVNKGTYQSWMTGAADLDGHRRLDKFSGIVDIGCYEYVPKGTLFTIP
;
A
#
# COMPACT_ATOMS: atom_id res chain seq x y z
N MET A 1 -8.88 6.52 -12.16
CA MET A 1 -8.62 7.89 -11.69
C MET A 1 -9.61 8.19 -10.56
N MET A 2 -9.13 8.56 -9.37
CA MET A 2 -9.98 8.98 -8.23
C MET A 2 -9.95 10.52 -8.17
N TYR A 3 -11.08 11.19 -7.96
CA TYR A 3 -11.17 12.66 -7.86
C TYR A 3 -11.97 13.07 -6.61
N GLY A 4 -11.40 13.95 -5.76
CA GLY A 4 -12.05 14.68 -4.66
C GLY A 4 -12.25 13.90 -3.35
N GLY A 5 -11.76 14.46 -2.22
CA GLY A 5 -12.01 14.00 -0.84
C GLY A 5 -12.00 12.48 -0.64
N THR A 6 -11.11 11.77 -1.33
CA THR A 6 -11.32 10.34 -1.57
C THR A 6 -10.63 9.52 -0.49
N GLU A 7 -11.33 8.55 0.07
CA GLU A 7 -10.76 7.53 0.95
C GLU A 7 -10.80 6.18 0.22
N ALA A 8 -9.66 5.48 0.20
CA ALA A 8 -9.57 4.11 -0.30
C ALA A 8 -9.11 3.22 0.85
N ASN A 9 -9.93 2.23 1.19
CA ASN A 9 -9.64 1.26 2.22
C ASN A 9 -9.46 -0.10 1.57
N ASN A 10 -8.37 -0.79 1.93
CA ASN A 10 -8.11 -2.18 1.56
C ASN A 10 -8.16 -2.48 0.05
N CYS A 11 -7.57 -1.61 -0.77
CA CYS A 11 -7.60 -1.74 -2.23
C CYS A 11 -6.28 -2.31 -2.77
N LEU A 12 -6.37 -3.19 -3.77
CA LEU A 12 -5.25 -3.56 -4.63
C LEU A 12 -5.31 -2.72 -5.91
N ILE A 13 -4.27 -1.93 -6.16
CA ILE A 13 -4.11 -1.06 -7.32
C ILE A 13 -2.83 -1.48 -8.03
N ALA A 14 -2.93 -2.41 -8.97
CA ALA A 14 -1.76 -3.08 -9.51
C ALA A 14 -1.84 -3.39 -11.01
N GLY A 15 -0.67 -3.47 -11.66
CA GLY A 15 -0.54 -3.86 -13.07
C GLY A 15 -1.13 -2.84 -14.06
N ASN A 16 -1.36 -1.60 -13.64
CA ASN A 16 -1.90 -0.55 -14.53
C ASN A 16 -0.78 0.07 -15.35
N THR A 17 -1.10 0.44 -16.59
CA THR A 17 -0.20 1.23 -17.45
C THR A 17 -0.92 2.48 -17.91
N ASN A 18 -0.29 3.64 -17.73
CA ASN A 18 -0.79 4.93 -18.20
C ASN A 18 0.32 5.65 -18.97
N ASN A 19 -0.01 6.36 -20.05
CA ASN A 19 0.94 7.19 -20.80
C ASN A 19 1.17 8.56 -20.14
N TRP A 20 0.42 8.89 -19.10
CA TRP A 20 0.54 10.11 -18.30
C TRP A 20 1.17 9.81 -16.94
N CYS A 21 1.44 10.86 -16.16
CA CYS A 21 2.03 10.74 -14.83
C CYS A 21 1.10 10.00 -13.85
N GLY A 22 1.66 9.30 -12.86
CA GLY A 22 0.88 8.50 -11.92
C GLY A 22 0.33 7.26 -12.60
N GLY A 23 1.15 6.21 -12.73
CA GLY A 23 0.79 5.00 -13.48
C GLY A 23 -0.47 4.28 -12.96
N ALA A 24 -0.92 4.60 -11.73
CA ALA A 24 -2.25 4.22 -11.27
C ALA A 24 -3.02 5.33 -10.51
N VAL A 25 -2.36 6.02 -9.58
CA VAL A 25 -3.01 7.04 -8.74
C VAL A 25 -2.49 8.42 -9.14
N PHE A 26 -3.36 9.25 -9.70
CA PHE A 26 -3.10 10.65 -9.96
C PHE A 26 -4.10 11.51 -9.20
N LEU A 27 -3.62 12.51 -8.47
CA LEU A 27 -4.45 13.50 -7.81
C LEU A 27 -3.91 14.91 -7.97
N TRP A 28 -4.85 15.85 -8.07
CA TRP A 28 -4.57 17.27 -8.17
C TRP A 28 -5.43 18.08 -7.20
N GLY A 29 -4.80 18.90 -6.36
CA GLY A 29 -5.49 19.92 -5.55
C GLY A 29 -6.43 19.38 -4.47
N SER A 30 -6.30 18.11 -4.08
CA SER A 30 -7.26 17.41 -3.20
C SER A 30 -6.56 16.72 -2.03
N SER A 31 -7.31 16.44 -0.96
CA SER A 31 -6.90 15.51 0.09
C SER A 31 -7.29 14.07 -0.27
N ILE A 32 -6.47 13.10 0.16
CA ILE A 32 -6.73 11.66 0.00
C ILE A 32 -6.27 10.90 1.24
N LYS A 33 -6.97 9.81 1.54
CA LYS A 33 -6.52 8.78 2.48
C LYS A 33 -6.46 7.43 1.77
N LEU A 34 -5.29 6.82 1.72
CA LEU A 34 -5.15 5.41 1.38
C LEU A 34 -4.85 4.64 2.67
N ASN A 35 -5.66 3.64 2.98
CA ASN A 35 -5.52 2.84 4.17
C ASN A 35 -5.49 1.36 3.81
N GLY A 36 -4.46 0.61 4.26
CA GLY A 36 -4.39 -0.83 3.98
C GLY A 36 -4.31 -1.15 2.48
N CYS A 37 -3.83 -0.23 1.65
CA CYS A 37 -3.83 -0.42 0.19
C CYS A 37 -2.48 -0.95 -0.31
N THR A 38 -2.49 -1.69 -1.42
CA THR A 38 -1.27 -2.08 -2.14
C THR A 38 -1.28 -1.45 -3.53
N VAL A 39 -0.32 -0.56 -3.79
CA VAL A 39 -0.06 0.06 -5.09
C VAL A 39 1.22 -0.52 -5.68
N ALA A 40 1.11 -1.47 -6.60
CA ALA A 40 2.28 -2.24 -7.03
C ALA A 40 2.31 -2.62 -8.51
N GLY A 41 3.52 -2.68 -9.10
CA GLY A 41 3.69 -3.13 -10.49
C GLY A 41 2.97 -2.25 -11.52
N ASN A 42 2.71 -0.98 -11.20
CA ASN A 42 2.12 -0.03 -12.15
C ASN A 42 3.22 0.68 -12.94
N ASN A 43 2.91 1.09 -14.17
CA ASN A 43 3.85 1.74 -15.06
C ASN A 43 3.31 3.08 -15.58
N SER A 44 4.11 4.14 -15.47
CA SER A 44 3.87 5.44 -16.08
C SER A 44 4.77 5.61 -17.31
N GLY A 45 4.17 5.94 -18.45
CA GLY A 45 4.86 6.35 -19.68
C GLY A 45 5.39 7.79 -19.62
N ALA A 46 5.08 8.54 -18.56
CA ALA A 46 5.68 9.83 -18.24
C ALA A 46 6.70 9.71 -17.10
N SER A 47 7.51 10.74 -16.88
CA SER A 47 8.65 10.74 -15.96
C SER A 47 8.33 10.92 -14.47
N LYS A 48 7.05 10.92 -14.07
CA LYS A 48 6.66 11.23 -12.68
C LYS A 48 5.74 10.15 -12.10
N GLY A 49 6.27 9.45 -11.08
CA GLY A 49 5.51 8.58 -10.17
C GLY A 49 4.89 7.35 -10.83
N GLY A 50 5.58 6.21 -10.79
CA GLY A 50 5.13 5.01 -11.52
C GLY A 50 3.86 4.40 -10.95
N GLY A 51 3.67 4.52 -9.64
CA GLY A 51 2.42 4.17 -8.97
C GLY A 51 1.57 5.39 -8.68
N ILE A 52 2.16 6.36 -7.99
CA ILE A 52 1.43 7.51 -7.42
C ILE A 52 2.03 8.84 -7.89
N TYR A 53 1.19 9.76 -8.35
CA TYR A 53 1.55 11.16 -8.54
C TYR A 53 0.54 12.08 -7.83
N PHE A 54 1.03 12.87 -6.87
CA PHE A 54 0.25 13.91 -6.20
C PHE A 54 0.76 15.30 -6.57
N LEU A 55 -0.15 16.15 -7.04
CA LEU A 55 0.12 17.54 -7.40
C LEU A 55 -0.75 18.46 -6.55
N SER A 56 -0.13 19.37 -5.80
CA SER A 56 -0.86 20.33 -4.95
C SER A 56 -1.83 19.68 -3.94
N CYS A 57 -1.55 18.46 -3.48
CA CYS A 57 -2.37 17.75 -2.49
C CYS A 57 -2.04 18.21 -1.07
N ASN A 58 -3.07 18.50 -0.26
CA ASN A 58 -2.86 18.94 1.11
C ASN A 58 -4.03 18.54 2.05
N PRO A 59 -3.87 17.53 2.94
CA PRO A 59 -2.82 16.50 2.95
C PRO A 59 -3.20 15.26 2.12
N ALA A 60 -2.20 14.54 1.63
CA ALA A 60 -2.34 13.16 1.16
C ALA A 60 -1.75 12.19 2.19
N THR A 61 -2.57 11.28 2.71
CA THR A 61 -2.19 10.38 3.81
C THR A 61 -2.19 8.94 3.34
N LEU A 62 -1.11 8.22 3.66
CA LEU A 62 -0.98 6.79 3.45
C LEU A 62 -0.72 6.11 4.80
N THR A 63 -1.57 5.16 5.17
CA THR A 63 -1.42 4.36 6.38
C THR A 63 -1.56 2.88 6.07
N ASN A 64 -0.68 2.02 6.61
CA ASN A 64 -0.68 0.58 6.34
C ASN A 64 -0.63 0.23 4.85
N CYS A 65 0.03 1.06 4.03
CA CYS A 65 0.06 0.84 2.59
C CYS A 65 1.35 0.15 2.14
N ILE A 66 1.29 -0.52 1.00
CA ILE A 66 2.49 -0.93 0.25
C ILE A 66 2.52 -0.14 -1.05
N VAL A 67 3.65 0.51 -1.36
CA VAL A 67 3.90 1.16 -2.66
C VAL A 67 5.22 0.64 -3.22
N TRP A 68 5.15 -0.35 -4.11
CA TRP A 68 6.35 -1.13 -4.50
C TRP A 68 6.37 -1.59 -5.96
N GLY A 69 7.57 -1.67 -6.54
CA GLY A 69 7.78 -2.21 -7.88
C GLY A 69 7.04 -1.47 -8.99
N ASN A 70 6.62 -0.22 -8.76
CA ASN A 70 6.07 0.60 -9.83
C ASN A 70 7.22 1.27 -10.61
N THR A 71 6.99 1.62 -11.87
CA THR A 71 8.04 2.10 -12.78
C THR A 71 7.60 3.33 -13.56
N THR A 72 8.58 4.17 -13.93
CA THR A 72 8.39 5.24 -14.91
C THR A 72 9.51 5.20 -15.94
N THR A 73 9.40 6.01 -16.99
CA THR A 73 10.47 6.18 -17.99
C THR A 73 11.73 6.84 -17.41
N ASP A 74 11.58 7.66 -16.37
CA ASP A 74 12.70 8.23 -15.62
C ASP A 74 12.87 7.49 -14.28
N SER A 75 14.07 7.48 -13.72
CA SER A 75 14.48 6.61 -12.60
C SER A 75 13.71 6.75 -11.27
N SER A 76 12.71 7.65 -11.17
CA SER A 76 11.77 7.68 -10.04
C SER A 76 10.71 6.58 -10.21
N SER A 77 10.70 5.59 -9.33
CA SER A 77 9.97 4.33 -9.58
C SER A 77 8.57 4.35 -8.98
N ASN A 78 8.43 4.54 -7.67
CA ASN A 78 7.16 4.28 -7.00
C ASN A 78 6.18 5.45 -6.97
N PHE A 79 6.65 6.64 -6.62
CA PHE A 79 5.77 7.80 -6.44
C PHE A 79 6.51 9.12 -6.65
N TYR A 80 5.75 10.17 -6.95
CA TYR A 80 6.25 11.53 -7.09
C TYR A 80 5.26 12.50 -6.45
N PHE A 81 5.76 13.49 -5.70
CA PHE A 81 4.94 14.48 -5.01
C PHE A 81 5.43 15.87 -5.39
N GLU A 82 4.51 16.69 -5.90
CA GLU A 82 4.79 18.07 -6.33
C GLU A 82 3.91 19.02 -5.56
N SER A 83 4.54 19.96 -4.84
CA SER A 83 3.86 20.96 -4.01
C SER A 83 2.79 20.36 -3.08
N SER A 84 3.04 19.16 -2.56
CA SER A 84 2.08 18.37 -1.79
C SER A 84 2.59 18.07 -0.39
N THR A 85 1.67 18.08 0.59
CA THR A 85 1.94 17.63 1.95
C THR A 85 1.55 16.16 2.07
N THR A 86 2.53 15.28 2.29
CA THR A 86 2.30 13.84 2.41
C THR A 86 2.58 13.33 3.81
N ASN A 87 1.68 12.49 4.34
CA ASN A 87 1.84 11.85 5.65
C ASN A 87 1.81 10.34 5.49
N PHE A 88 2.96 9.69 5.72
CA PHE A 88 3.11 8.25 5.63
C PHE A 88 3.28 7.67 7.03
N SER A 89 2.53 6.63 7.36
CA SER A 89 2.66 5.91 8.63
C SER A 89 2.44 4.42 8.42
N TYR A 90 3.23 3.58 9.09
CA TYR A 90 3.15 2.13 8.98
C TYR A 90 3.10 1.65 7.51
N THR A 91 3.85 2.31 6.63
CA THR A 91 3.78 2.12 5.17
C THR A 91 5.10 1.57 4.64
N CYS A 92 5.01 0.57 3.76
CA CYS A 92 6.14 0.00 3.07
C CYS A 92 6.29 0.65 1.69
N SER A 93 7.40 1.35 1.44
CA SER A 93 7.62 2.02 0.16
C SER A 93 9.09 2.21 -0.17
N GLY A 94 9.42 2.18 -1.47
CA GLY A 94 10.77 2.49 -1.96
C GLY A 94 10.77 3.77 -2.82
N PRO A 95 11.30 4.91 -2.38
CA PRO A 95 12.03 5.14 -1.13
C PRO A 95 11.15 5.13 0.13
N VAL A 96 11.75 4.96 1.31
CA VAL A 96 11.05 5.12 2.59
C VAL A 96 10.64 6.59 2.75
N GLN A 97 9.46 6.83 3.32
CA GLN A 97 9.03 8.17 3.72
C GLN A 97 9.21 8.36 5.22
N THR A 98 9.42 9.60 5.66
CA THR A 98 9.46 9.92 7.09
C THR A 98 8.10 9.64 7.74
N GLY A 99 8.12 9.23 9.00
CA GLY A 99 6.92 8.88 9.76
C GLY A 99 7.06 7.57 10.52
N THR A 100 6.18 7.37 11.49
CA THR A 100 6.22 6.22 12.40
C THR A 100 5.95 4.92 11.65
N GLY A 101 6.77 3.89 11.90
CA GLY A 101 6.52 2.53 11.42
C GLY A 101 6.72 2.31 9.92
N ASN A 102 7.21 3.29 9.17
CA ASN A 102 7.50 3.12 7.75
C ASN A 102 8.74 2.26 7.51
N THR A 103 8.77 1.58 6.37
CA THR A 103 9.90 0.74 5.94
C THR A 103 10.10 0.82 4.43
N ASN A 104 11.30 0.55 3.94
CA ASN A 104 11.62 0.34 2.51
C ASN A 104 12.18 -1.05 2.22
N SER A 105 12.07 -1.98 3.16
CA SER A 105 12.39 -3.37 2.88
C SER A 105 11.44 -3.92 1.80
N ASP A 106 11.95 -4.80 0.94
CA ASP A 106 11.13 -5.50 -0.05
C ASP A 106 9.92 -6.15 0.65
N PRO A 107 8.68 -5.91 0.16
CA PRO A 107 7.48 -6.55 0.69
C PRO A 107 7.52 -8.08 0.61
N LEU A 108 8.42 -8.67 -0.16
CA LEU A 108 8.55 -10.12 -0.38
C LEU A 108 7.19 -10.73 -0.77
N PHE A 109 6.61 -10.19 -1.85
CA PHE A 109 5.39 -10.74 -2.44
C PHE A 109 5.61 -12.18 -2.92
N VAL A 110 4.60 -13.04 -2.76
CA VAL A 110 4.65 -14.44 -3.20
C VAL A 110 4.90 -14.56 -4.70
N GLY A 111 4.33 -13.66 -5.52
CA GLY A 111 4.52 -13.69 -6.96
C GLY A 111 3.98 -12.45 -7.67
N ALA A 112 4.61 -11.29 -7.48
CA ALA A 112 4.15 -10.02 -8.03
C ALA A 112 4.02 -10.02 -9.58
N ALA A 113 4.95 -10.67 -10.29
CA ALA A 113 4.89 -10.80 -11.75
C ALA A 113 3.67 -11.61 -12.25
N ALA A 114 3.12 -12.48 -11.40
CA ALA A 114 1.91 -13.24 -11.67
C ALA A 114 0.65 -12.59 -11.04
N GLY A 115 0.76 -11.36 -10.52
CA GLY A 115 -0.35 -10.66 -9.86
C GLY A 115 -0.65 -11.15 -8.44
N ASN A 116 0.21 -11.97 -7.83
CA ASN A 116 0.04 -12.45 -6.46
C ASN A 116 0.80 -11.56 -5.47
N TYR A 117 0.08 -10.60 -4.89
CA TYR A 117 0.61 -9.61 -3.95
C TYR A 117 0.44 -10.01 -2.47
N ARG A 118 0.16 -11.29 -2.18
CA ARG A 118 0.22 -11.80 -0.81
C ARG A 118 1.66 -11.77 -0.30
N LEU A 119 1.83 -11.54 0.99
CA LEU A 119 3.13 -11.50 1.64
C LEU A 119 3.65 -12.91 1.92
N THR A 120 4.96 -13.09 1.89
CA THR A 120 5.62 -14.26 2.46
C THR A 120 5.83 -14.09 3.97
N ALA A 121 6.07 -15.20 4.68
CA ALA A 121 6.26 -15.22 6.13
C ALA A 121 7.39 -14.32 6.64
N ASN A 122 8.41 -14.07 5.81
CA ASN A 122 9.60 -13.29 6.18
C ASN A 122 9.47 -11.81 5.82
N SER A 123 8.33 -11.38 5.29
CA SER A 123 8.11 -9.98 4.92
C SER A 123 8.12 -9.08 6.15
N SER A 124 8.80 -7.94 6.04
CA SER A 124 8.72 -6.88 7.06
C SER A 124 7.37 -6.16 7.08
N CYS A 125 6.41 -6.57 6.24
CA CYS A 125 5.05 -6.05 6.25
C CYS A 125 4.12 -6.88 7.16
N VAL A 126 4.52 -8.09 7.55
CA VAL A 126 3.72 -9.00 8.38
C VAL A 126 3.73 -8.57 9.85
N ASN A 127 2.55 -8.36 10.42
CA ASN A 127 2.29 -7.88 11.75
C ASN A 127 3.07 -6.59 12.06
N LYS A 128 3.02 -5.63 11.14
CA LYS A 128 3.73 -4.33 11.25
C LYS A 128 2.85 -3.13 10.98
N GLY A 129 1.58 -3.33 10.66
CA GLY A 129 0.61 -2.26 10.54
C GLY A 129 0.07 -1.76 11.87
N THR A 130 -0.77 -0.72 11.81
CA THR A 130 -1.49 -0.15 12.95
C THR A 130 -3.00 -0.32 12.80
N TYR A 131 -3.71 -0.45 13.91
CA TYR A 131 -5.17 -0.51 13.90
C TYR A 131 -5.77 0.81 13.41
N GLN A 132 -6.82 0.71 12.59
CA GLN A 132 -7.68 1.82 12.19
C GLN A 132 -9.14 1.41 12.36
N SER A 133 -10.01 2.36 12.67
CA SER A 133 -11.42 2.09 13.00
C SER A 133 -12.16 1.30 11.90
N TRP A 134 -11.88 1.58 10.63
CA TRP A 134 -12.49 0.89 9.48
C TRP A 134 -12.19 -0.61 9.44
N MET A 135 -11.14 -1.08 10.13
CA MET A 135 -10.74 -2.49 10.14
C MET A 135 -11.65 -3.34 11.04
N THR A 136 -12.45 -2.73 11.91
CA THR A 136 -13.34 -3.45 12.81
C THR A 136 -14.40 -4.20 12.01
N GLY A 137 -14.33 -5.53 12.04
CA GLY A 137 -15.23 -6.39 11.29
C GLY A 137 -14.95 -6.45 9.79
N ALA A 138 -13.93 -5.75 9.29
CA ALA A 138 -13.54 -5.78 7.89
C ALA A 138 -12.72 -7.03 7.56
N ALA A 139 -12.81 -7.46 6.30
CA ALA A 139 -11.98 -8.51 5.75
C ALA A 139 -10.95 -7.92 4.77
N ASP A 140 -9.83 -8.64 4.62
CA ASP A 140 -8.84 -8.42 3.57
C ASP A 140 -9.39 -8.88 2.20
N LEU A 141 -8.58 -8.80 1.15
CA LEU A 141 -9.01 -9.20 -0.19
C LEU A 141 -9.17 -10.73 -0.39
N ASP A 142 -8.75 -11.54 0.59
CA ASP A 142 -8.96 -12.99 0.65
C ASP A 142 -10.15 -13.41 1.52
N GLY A 143 -10.80 -12.44 2.17
CA GLY A 143 -11.88 -12.72 3.12
C GLY A 143 -11.40 -13.05 4.53
N HIS A 144 -10.10 -12.95 4.83
CA HIS A 144 -9.58 -13.05 6.19
C HIS A 144 -9.85 -11.76 6.96
N ARG A 145 -10.01 -11.83 8.28
CA ARG A 145 -10.21 -10.61 9.07
C ARG A 145 -8.96 -9.74 9.01
N ARG A 146 -9.13 -8.43 8.74
CA ARG A 146 -8.02 -7.45 8.78
C ARG A 146 -7.36 -7.33 10.14
N LEU A 147 -8.15 -7.45 11.21
CA LEU A 147 -7.61 -7.47 12.56
C LEU A 147 -7.35 -8.92 12.97
N ASP A 148 -6.07 -9.29 13.08
CA ASP A 148 -5.71 -10.59 13.62
C ASP A 148 -6.21 -10.72 15.07
N LYS A 149 -6.91 -11.81 15.36
CA LYS A 149 -7.58 -11.99 16.66
C LYS A 149 -6.61 -12.31 17.80
N PHE A 150 -5.40 -12.77 17.49
CA PHE A 150 -4.46 -13.26 18.49
C PHE A 150 -3.43 -12.19 18.87
N SER A 151 -2.94 -11.44 17.88
CA SER A 151 -1.95 -10.38 18.06
C SER A 151 -2.58 -8.99 18.17
N GLY A 152 -3.79 -8.78 17.60
CA GLY A 152 -4.39 -7.44 17.47
C GLY A 152 -3.61 -6.51 16.53
N ILE A 153 -2.66 -7.06 15.77
CA ILE A 153 -1.85 -6.34 14.79
C ILE A 153 -2.39 -6.69 13.39
N VAL A 154 -2.14 -5.80 12.44
CA VAL A 154 -2.53 -5.97 11.04
C VAL A 154 -1.30 -6.00 10.16
N ASP A 155 -1.39 -6.64 9.00
CA ASP A 155 -0.37 -6.55 7.98
C ASP A 155 -0.44 -5.21 7.24
N ILE A 156 0.74 -4.71 6.86
CA ILE A 156 0.85 -3.59 5.93
C ILE A 156 0.45 -4.11 4.54
N GLY A 157 -0.44 -3.39 3.86
CA GLY A 157 -1.02 -3.79 2.56
C GLY A 157 -2.45 -4.31 2.66
N CYS A 158 -2.96 -4.83 1.55
CA CYS A 158 -4.37 -5.23 1.38
C CYS A 158 -4.68 -6.71 1.64
N TYR A 159 -3.67 -7.49 2.02
CA TYR A 159 -3.77 -8.91 2.38
C TYR A 159 -3.17 -9.13 3.77
N GLU A 160 -3.78 -10.03 4.53
CA GLU A 160 -3.20 -10.59 5.76
C GLU A 160 -2.47 -11.89 5.44
N TYR A 161 -1.26 -12.03 5.98
CA TYR A 161 -0.54 -13.28 5.98
C TYR A 161 -1.17 -14.22 7.00
N VAL A 162 -1.70 -15.34 6.51
CA VAL A 162 -2.21 -16.42 7.35
C VAL A 162 -1.16 -17.52 7.44
N PRO A 163 -0.55 -17.76 8.62
CA PRO A 163 0.34 -18.90 8.81
C PRO A 163 -0.39 -20.20 8.49
N LYS A 164 0.22 -21.04 7.65
CA LYS A 164 -0.28 -22.40 7.41
C LYS A 164 0.21 -23.30 8.55
N GLY A 165 -0.67 -23.67 9.46
CA GLY A 165 -0.38 -24.58 10.57
C GLY A 165 -1.64 -24.97 11.35
N THR A 166 -1.56 -26.07 12.08
CA THR A 166 -2.62 -26.55 12.96
C THR A 166 -2.36 -26.05 14.39
N LEU A 167 -3.33 -25.34 14.97
CA LEU A 167 -3.31 -25.00 16.39
C LEU A 167 -3.73 -26.24 17.20
N PHE A 168 -2.82 -26.79 18.01
CA PHE A 168 -3.19 -27.70 19.09
C PHE A 168 -3.34 -26.91 20.38
N THR A 169 -4.55 -26.84 20.91
CA THR A 169 -4.77 -26.43 22.30
C THR A 169 -4.72 -27.69 23.15
N ILE A 170 -3.67 -27.83 23.97
CA ILE A 170 -3.63 -28.87 24.99
C ILE A 170 -4.31 -28.29 26.24
N PRO A 171 -5.34 -28.94 26.79
CA PRO A 171 -6.04 -28.48 27.99
C PRO A 171 -5.14 -28.43 29.23
#